data_AF-A0A349PHH3-F1
#
_entry.id   AF-A0A349PHH3-F1
#
_cell.length_a   1.000
_cell.length_b   1.000
_cell.length_c   1.000
_cell.angle_alpha   90.00
_cell.angle_beta   90.00
_cell.angle_gamma   90.00
#
_symmetry.space_group_name_H-M   'P 1'
#
loop_
_entity.id
_entity.type
_entity.pdbx_description
1 polymer ?
#
loop_
_entity_poly.entity_id
_entity_poly.type
_entity_poly.pdbx_seq_one_letter_code
_entity_poly.pdbx_strand_id
1 'polypeptide(L)'
;MKKPNIPDKYQVIWEKAVPFLKKCRSSDLLHSQKNAEEVFRLCKGEKWDIDVLIPVAIFHDIGHSAILPEHFSLISGPNKEENSKLVHMLTGAKIAKDILKSIKYSNNKIKNIVEIISIHDKKDQSLFDTIEKRIFHDIDRLDRFSENGIKMGKKEFGLNPNQVIKLLENQLLSEIISDNFRKIAKGNLLKLKTKYKIKI
;
A
#
# COMPACT_ATOMS: atom_id res chain seq x y z
N MET A 1 15.65 -0.16 -12.13
CA MET A 1 14.19 -0.07 -11.95
C MET A 1 13.72 1.25 -12.55
N LYS A 2 12.58 1.29 -13.23
CA LYS A 2 12.07 2.53 -13.84
C LYS A 2 11.48 3.44 -12.74
N LYS A 3 11.56 4.76 -12.94
CA LYS A 3 10.85 5.73 -12.07
C LYS A 3 9.33 5.54 -12.22
N PRO A 4 8.53 5.76 -11.15
CA PRO A 4 7.09 5.68 -11.25
C PRO A 4 6.55 6.70 -12.26
N ASN A 5 5.51 6.33 -12.98
CA ASN A 5 4.78 7.26 -13.84
C ASN A 5 3.85 8.18 -13.01
N ILE A 6 4.44 9.18 -12.35
CA ILE A 6 3.77 10.20 -11.54
C ILE A 6 4.30 11.60 -11.90
N PRO A 7 3.56 12.68 -11.61
CA PRO A 7 3.99 14.05 -11.91
C PRO A 7 5.38 14.39 -11.33
N ASP A 8 6.15 15.18 -12.07
CA ASP A 8 7.56 15.51 -11.74
C ASP A 8 7.75 16.06 -10.33
N LYS A 9 6.78 16.84 -9.82
CA LYS A 9 6.83 17.38 -8.44
C LYS A 9 6.94 16.30 -7.35
N TYR A 10 6.52 15.07 -7.63
CA TYR A 10 6.61 13.95 -6.68
C TYR A 10 7.82 13.06 -6.93
N GLN A 11 8.53 13.22 -8.04
CA GLN A 11 9.73 12.42 -8.35
C GLN A 11 10.83 12.65 -7.31
N VAL A 12 10.97 13.87 -6.80
CA VAL A 12 11.91 14.17 -5.69
C VAL A 12 11.59 13.40 -4.41
N ILE A 13 10.30 13.16 -4.13
CA ILE A 13 9.84 12.38 -2.98
C ILE A 13 10.22 10.91 -3.18
N TRP A 14 9.92 10.39 -4.37
CA TRP A 14 10.30 9.03 -4.76
C TRP A 14 11.81 8.80 -4.65
N GLU A 15 12.62 9.69 -5.21
CA GLU A 15 14.08 9.58 -5.19
C GLU A 15 14.65 9.55 -3.76
N LYS A 16 14.08 10.33 -2.84
CA LYS A 16 14.45 10.31 -1.42
C LYS A 16 13.96 9.06 -0.68
N ALA A 17 12.85 8.46 -1.13
CA ALA A 17 12.31 7.23 -0.54
C ALA A 17 13.09 5.97 -0.95
N VAL A 18 13.59 5.90 -2.19
CA VAL A 18 14.23 4.71 -2.78
C VAL A 18 15.35 4.11 -1.91
N PRO A 19 16.28 4.87 -1.31
CA PRO A 19 17.32 4.31 -0.45
C PRO A 19 16.78 3.54 0.77
N PHE A 20 15.63 3.95 1.29
CA PHE A 20 14.96 3.27 2.41
C PHE A 20 14.15 2.08 1.90
N LEU A 21 13.35 2.26 0.85
CA LEU A 21 12.54 1.20 0.25
C LEU A 21 13.38 0.00 -0.23
N LYS A 22 14.63 0.21 -0.63
CA LYS A 22 15.58 -0.87 -0.97
C LYS A 22 16.01 -1.72 0.24
N LYS A 23 15.86 -1.21 1.46
CA LYS A 23 16.13 -1.93 2.72
C LYS A 23 14.89 -2.60 3.29
N CYS A 24 13.71 -2.24 2.79
CA CYS A 24 12.44 -2.85 3.17
C CYS A 24 12.30 -4.28 2.62
N ARG A 25 11.10 -4.88 2.71
CA ARG A 25 10.83 -6.21 2.15
C ARG A 25 11.04 -6.17 0.64
N SER A 26 11.37 -7.33 0.06
CA SER A 26 11.68 -7.43 -1.38
C SER A 26 10.55 -6.96 -2.31
N SER A 27 9.31 -6.93 -1.82
CA SER A 27 8.11 -6.49 -2.52
C SER A 27 7.82 -4.99 -2.38
N ASP A 28 8.30 -4.34 -1.31
CA ASP A 28 7.86 -2.98 -0.92
C ASP A 28 8.22 -1.92 -1.95
N LEU A 29 9.41 -1.97 -2.54
CA LEU A 29 9.82 -0.99 -3.55
C LEU A 29 8.88 -1.00 -4.78
N LEU A 30 8.53 -2.19 -5.28
CA LEU A 30 7.60 -2.31 -6.42
C LEU A 30 6.17 -1.98 -5.99
N HIS A 31 5.80 -2.35 -4.77
CA HIS A 31 4.48 -2.08 -4.21
C HIS A 31 4.23 -0.57 -4.05
N SER A 32 5.17 0.18 -3.46
CA SER A 32 5.11 1.65 -3.37
C SER A 32 5.08 2.30 -4.75
N GLN A 33 5.86 1.80 -5.71
CA GLN A 33 5.84 2.31 -7.09
C GLN A 33 4.43 2.18 -7.71
N LYS A 34 3.85 0.98 -7.64
CA LYS A 34 2.52 0.70 -8.21
C LYS A 34 1.42 1.49 -7.52
N ASN A 35 1.46 1.59 -6.20
CA ASN A 35 0.48 2.39 -5.46
C ASN A 35 0.55 3.87 -5.86
N ALA A 36 1.75 4.42 -6.05
CA ALA A 36 1.90 5.82 -6.47
C ALA A 36 1.33 6.06 -7.88
N GLU A 37 1.59 5.14 -8.82
CA GLU A 37 1.03 5.17 -10.17
C GLU A 37 -0.49 4.99 -10.16
N GLU A 38 -1.01 4.10 -9.31
CA GLU A 38 -2.43 3.80 -9.20
C GLU A 38 -3.20 4.94 -8.55
N VAL A 39 -2.65 5.57 -7.50
CA VAL A 39 -3.17 6.83 -6.94
C VAL A 39 -3.23 7.90 -8.03
N PHE A 40 -2.15 8.11 -8.79
CA PHE A 40 -2.15 9.13 -9.84
C PHE A 40 -3.22 8.85 -10.90
N ARG A 41 -3.38 7.59 -11.30
CA ARG A 41 -4.40 7.16 -12.27
C ARG A 41 -5.82 7.37 -11.75
N LEU A 42 -6.10 6.98 -10.50
CA LEU A 42 -7.44 7.01 -9.91
C LEU A 42 -7.86 8.40 -9.43
N CYS A 43 -6.92 9.25 -9.00
CA CYS A 43 -7.24 10.62 -8.58
C CYS A 43 -7.53 11.56 -9.77
N LYS A 44 -7.32 11.09 -11.02
CA LYS A 44 -7.49 11.95 -12.20
C LYS A 44 -8.95 12.33 -12.39
N GLY A 45 -9.27 13.62 -12.21
CA GLY A 45 -10.63 14.15 -12.31
C GLY A 45 -11.42 14.08 -11.00
N GLU A 46 -10.82 13.53 -9.93
CA GLU A 46 -11.41 13.48 -8.60
C GLU A 46 -11.04 14.72 -7.79
N LYS A 47 -11.83 15.02 -6.75
CA LYS A 47 -11.57 16.13 -5.82
C LYS A 47 -10.60 15.76 -4.68
N TRP A 48 -9.96 14.59 -4.76
CA TRP A 48 -9.08 14.08 -3.70
C TRP A 48 -7.75 14.83 -3.65
N ASP A 49 -7.19 14.91 -2.46
CA ASP A 49 -5.92 15.61 -2.23
C ASP A 49 -4.72 14.78 -2.71
N ILE A 50 -4.39 14.92 -3.99
CA ILE A 50 -3.29 14.19 -4.61
C ILE A 50 -1.91 14.53 -4.00
N ASP A 51 -1.77 15.73 -3.44
CA ASP A 51 -0.57 16.17 -2.70
C ASP A 51 -0.45 15.49 -1.32
N VAL A 52 -1.48 14.77 -0.87
CA VAL A 52 -1.40 13.86 0.29
C VAL A 52 -1.25 12.42 -0.19
N LEU A 53 -2.09 11.99 -1.12
CA LEU A 53 -2.21 10.57 -1.49
C LEU A 53 -0.95 10.01 -2.19
N ILE A 54 -0.29 10.76 -3.07
CA ILE A 54 0.93 10.25 -3.74
C ILE A 54 2.08 10.09 -2.74
N PRO A 55 2.41 11.07 -1.88
CA PRO A 55 3.41 10.87 -0.83
C PRO A 55 3.08 9.71 0.11
N VAL A 56 1.80 9.55 0.51
CA VAL A 56 1.37 8.39 1.31
C VAL A 56 1.66 7.08 0.57
N ALA A 57 1.29 6.97 -0.70
CA ALA A 57 1.55 5.78 -1.50
C ALA A 57 3.04 5.43 -1.62
N ILE A 58 3.90 6.45 -1.76
CA ILE A 58 5.35 6.27 -1.79
C ILE A 58 5.88 5.79 -0.43
N PHE A 59 5.34 6.28 0.67
CA PHE A 59 5.93 6.11 2.00
C PHE A 59 5.27 5.08 2.92
N HIS A 60 4.06 4.60 2.65
CA HIS A 60 3.28 3.83 3.63
C HIS A 60 4.05 2.65 4.26
N ASP A 61 4.78 1.88 3.44
CA ASP A 61 5.60 0.73 3.87
C ASP A 61 7.09 1.07 4.10
N ILE A 62 7.50 2.34 4.02
CA ILE A 62 8.91 2.74 4.16
C ILE A 62 9.48 2.41 5.54
N GLY A 63 8.62 2.26 6.55
CA GLY A 63 9.04 1.91 7.91
C GLY A 63 9.60 0.49 8.06
N HIS A 64 9.36 -0.42 7.10
CA HIS A 64 10.04 -1.71 7.08
C HIS A 64 11.57 -1.57 6.97
N SER A 65 12.09 -0.41 6.53
CA SER A 65 13.53 -0.14 6.47
C SER A 65 14.22 -0.11 7.84
N ALA A 66 13.46 -0.03 8.93
CA ALA A 66 13.98 -0.10 10.30
C ALA A 66 13.94 -1.51 10.90
N ILE A 67 13.54 -2.52 10.11
CA ILE A 67 13.39 -3.90 10.55
C ILE A 67 14.46 -4.74 9.88
N LEU A 68 15.16 -5.56 10.67
CA LEU A 68 16.19 -6.44 10.15
C LEU A 68 15.57 -7.49 9.21
N PRO A 69 16.22 -7.85 8.09
CA PRO A 69 15.66 -8.80 7.12
C PRO A 69 15.24 -10.15 7.71
N GLU A 70 16.01 -10.66 8.68
CA GLU A 70 15.72 -11.90 9.41
C GLU A 70 14.41 -11.84 10.21
N HIS A 71 13.92 -10.65 10.56
CA HIS A 71 12.69 -10.43 11.32
C HIS A 71 11.46 -10.13 10.44
N PHE A 72 11.59 -10.14 9.11
CA PHE A 72 10.42 -9.89 8.24
C PHE A 72 9.30 -10.91 8.43
N SER A 73 9.60 -12.15 8.83
CA SER A 73 8.59 -13.17 9.13
C SER A 73 7.77 -12.88 10.40
N LEU A 74 8.26 -12.00 11.30
CA LEU A 74 7.55 -11.58 12.51
C LEU A 74 6.53 -10.48 12.24
N ILE A 75 6.61 -9.81 11.08
CA ILE A 75 5.75 -8.66 10.74
C ILE A 75 4.78 -8.95 9.59
N SER A 76 5.01 -10.02 8.83
CA SER A 76 4.12 -10.47 7.77
C SER A 76 4.01 -12.00 7.74
N GLY A 77 2.92 -12.49 7.16
CA GLY A 77 2.69 -13.93 7.00
C GLY A 77 2.15 -14.64 8.24
N PRO A 78 2.23 -15.97 8.25
CA PRO A 78 1.55 -16.82 9.25
C PRO A 78 2.16 -16.70 10.65
N ASN A 79 3.45 -16.37 10.75
CA ASN A 79 4.19 -16.26 12.00
C ASN A 79 4.23 -14.82 12.55
N LYS A 80 3.41 -13.91 12.01
CA LYS A 80 3.40 -12.52 12.44
C LYS A 80 3.02 -12.41 13.91
N GLU A 81 3.73 -11.57 14.64
CA GLU A 81 3.43 -11.27 16.04
C GLU A 81 2.34 -10.19 16.16
N GLU A 82 1.72 -10.14 17.33
CA GLU A 82 0.77 -9.08 17.66
C GLU A 82 1.48 -7.72 17.62
N ASN A 83 0.79 -6.69 17.12
CA ASN A 83 1.31 -5.32 17.03
C ASN A 83 2.60 -5.13 16.20
N SER A 84 3.13 -6.17 15.57
CA SER A 84 4.31 -6.12 14.68
C SER A 84 4.20 -5.06 13.58
N LYS A 85 2.99 -4.83 13.07
CA LYS A 85 2.67 -3.78 12.09
C LYS A 85 2.85 -2.36 12.62
N LEU A 86 2.73 -2.15 13.93
CA LEU A 86 2.83 -0.81 14.53
C LEU A 86 4.21 -0.19 14.29
N VAL A 87 5.26 -1.01 14.34
CA VAL A 87 6.65 -0.56 14.15
C VAL A 87 6.84 0.08 12.78
N HIS A 88 6.38 -0.57 11.70
CA HIS A 88 6.55 -0.02 10.35
C HIS A 88 5.68 1.23 10.16
N MET A 89 4.45 1.26 10.69
CA MET A 89 3.58 2.42 10.52
C MET A 89 4.14 3.67 11.21
N LEU A 90 4.55 3.56 12.49
CA LEU A 90 5.08 4.70 13.24
C LEU A 90 6.45 5.16 12.72
N THR A 91 7.33 4.19 12.40
CA THR A 91 8.64 4.51 11.84
C THR A 91 8.53 5.10 10.44
N GLY A 92 7.64 4.56 9.60
CA GLY A 92 7.35 5.09 8.28
C GLY A 92 6.84 6.52 8.34
N ALA A 93 5.94 6.81 9.28
CA ALA A 93 5.41 8.15 9.50
C ALA A 93 6.52 9.13 9.93
N LYS A 94 7.47 8.70 10.77
CA LYS A 94 8.64 9.51 11.14
C LYS A 94 9.56 9.78 9.94
N ILE A 95 9.92 8.76 9.16
CA ILE A 95 10.77 8.88 7.98
C ILE A 95 10.12 9.83 6.95
N ALA A 96 8.84 9.63 6.67
CA ALA A 96 8.08 10.50 5.76
C ALA A 96 8.10 11.96 6.21
N LYS A 97 7.85 12.21 7.51
CA LYS A 97 7.90 13.57 8.09
C LYS A 97 9.24 14.24 7.85
N ASP A 98 10.33 13.54 8.12
CA ASP A 98 11.69 14.10 8.01
C ASP A 98 12.05 14.40 6.55
N ILE A 99 11.76 13.46 5.64
CA ILE A 99 11.99 13.64 4.20
C ILE A 99 11.18 14.83 3.68
N LEU A 100 9.88 14.89 3.98
CA LEU A 100 8.99 15.95 3.50
C LEU A 100 9.38 17.34 4.07
N LYS A 101 9.81 17.41 5.34
CA LYS A 101 10.36 18.63 5.91
C LYS A 101 11.64 19.07 5.19
N SER A 102 12.53 18.14 4.85
CA SER A 102 13.80 18.45 4.18
C SER A 102 13.61 19.09 2.79
N ILE A 103 12.47 18.82 2.14
CA ILE A 103 12.11 19.42 0.84
C ILE A 103 11.10 20.57 0.99
N LYS A 104 10.88 21.08 2.21
CA LYS A 104 9.97 22.19 2.51
C LYS A 104 8.53 21.94 2.03
N TYR A 105 8.05 20.71 2.14
CA TYR A 105 6.66 20.37 1.82
C TYR A 105 5.68 21.07 2.78
N SER A 106 4.44 21.30 2.35
CA SER A 106 3.44 22.02 3.16
C SER A 106 3.18 21.33 4.50
N ASN A 107 3.32 22.06 5.61
CA ASN A 107 3.14 21.53 6.96
C ASN A 107 1.76 20.87 7.18
N ASN A 108 0.70 21.46 6.59
CA ASN A 108 -0.65 20.90 6.68
C ASN A 108 -0.73 19.54 5.95
N LYS A 109 -0.10 19.43 4.78
CA LYS A 109 -0.04 18.17 4.02
C LYS A 109 0.80 17.13 4.75
N ILE A 110 1.96 17.53 5.31
CA ILE A 110 2.81 16.65 6.12
C ILE A 110 2.02 16.03 7.27
N LYS A 111 1.23 16.82 8.00
CA LYS A 111 0.40 16.31 9.10
C LYS A 111 -0.52 15.17 8.62
N ASN A 112 -1.26 15.39 7.53
CA ASN A 112 -2.18 14.41 6.98
C ASN A 112 -1.46 13.15 6.48
N ILE A 113 -0.33 13.32 5.78
CA ILE A 113 0.47 12.20 5.25
C ILE A 113 0.97 11.31 6.41
N VAL A 114 1.55 11.93 7.44
CA VAL A 114 2.08 11.23 8.62
C VAL A 114 0.98 10.48 9.36
N GLU A 115 -0.19 11.11 9.52
CA GLU A 115 -1.35 10.49 10.16
C GLU A 115 -1.82 9.25 9.41
N ILE A 116 -2.01 9.36 8.08
CA ILE A 116 -2.45 8.22 7.25
C ILE A 116 -1.42 7.07 7.33
N ILE A 117 -0.12 7.35 7.17
CA ILE A 117 0.92 6.32 7.24
C ILE A 117 0.93 5.62 8.59
N SER A 118 0.72 6.36 9.68
CA SER A 118 0.75 5.81 11.05
C SER A 118 -0.38 4.82 11.38
N ILE A 119 -1.41 4.75 10.54
CA ILE A 119 -2.60 3.91 10.77
C ILE A 119 -3.03 3.06 9.56
N HIS A 120 -2.36 3.18 8.40
CA HIS A 120 -2.85 2.62 7.12
C HIS A 120 -3.11 1.10 7.15
N ASP A 121 -2.35 0.35 7.96
CA ASP A 121 -2.46 -1.12 8.08
C ASP A 121 -3.17 -1.56 9.38
N LYS A 122 -3.91 -0.65 10.03
CA LYS A 122 -4.81 -0.98 11.14
C LYS A 122 -6.06 -1.72 10.63
N LYS A 123 -6.58 -2.62 11.48
CA LYS A 123 -7.82 -3.38 11.20
C LYS A 123 -9.09 -2.58 11.50
N ASP A 124 -9.02 -1.68 12.48
CA ASP A 124 -10.18 -0.89 12.91
C ASP A 124 -10.53 0.13 11.83
N GLN A 125 -11.64 -0.14 11.14
CA GLN A 125 -12.07 0.71 10.03
C GLN A 125 -12.59 2.08 10.49
N SER A 126 -12.94 2.25 11.76
CA SER A 126 -13.40 3.53 12.30
C SER A 126 -12.32 4.62 12.26
N LEU A 127 -11.04 4.21 12.20
CA LEU A 127 -9.90 5.12 12.09
C LEU A 127 -9.79 5.79 10.72
N PHE A 128 -10.44 5.24 9.67
CA PHE A 128 -10.46 5.84 8.34
C PHE A 128 -11.67 6.78 8.21
N ASP A 129 -11.67 7.83 9.03
CA ASP A 129 -12.74 8.81 9.19
C ASP A 129 -12.73 9.93 8.12
N THR A 130 -11.59 10.16 7.46
CA THR A 130 -11.45 11.10 6.33
C THR A 130 -11.46 10.40 4.97
N ILE A 131 -11.72 11.16 3.91
CA ILE A 131 -11.74 10.61 2.54
C ILE A 131 -10.35 10.10 2.14
N GLU A 132 -9.28 10.85 2.39
CA GLU A 132 -7.91 10.43 2.03
C GLU A 132 -7.49 9.14 2.75
N LYS A 133 -7.85 8.99 4.03
CA LYS A 133 -7.61 7.76 4.80
C LYS A 133 -8.31 6.56 4.16
N ARG A 134 -9.59 6.69 3.80
CA ARG A 134 -10.38 5.61 3.15
C ARG A 134 -9.84 5.27 1.76
N ILE A 135 -9.57 6.30 0.95
CA ILE A 135 -9.08 6.12 -0.42
C ILE A 135 -7.74 5.38 -0.41
N PHE A 136 -6.80 5.81 0.44
CA PHE A 136 -5.50 5.15 0.49
C PHE A 136 -5.58 3.72 1.05
N HIS A 137 -6.36 3.51 2.11
CA HIS A 137 -6.63 2.17 2.67
C HIS A 137 -7.12 1.18 1.62
N ASP A 138 -8.03 1.63 0.75
CA ASP A 138 -8.60 0.79 -0.30
C ASP A 138 -7.62 0.56 -1.45
N ILE A 139 -6.88 1.59 -1.87
CA ILE A 139 -5.86 1.46 -2.93
C ILE A 139 -4.74 0.49 -2.52
N ASP A 140 -4.24 0.56 -1.29
CA ASP A 140 -3.26 -0.40 -0.76
C ASP A 140 -3.76 -1.85 -0.91
N ARG A 141 -5.03 -2.07 -0.57
CA ARG A 141 -5.67 -3.39 -0.69
C ARG A 141 -5.90 -3.83 -2.13
N LEU A 142 -6.16 -2.91 -3.03
CA LEU A 142 -6.40 -3.22 -4.45
C LEU A 142 -5.19 -3.86 -5.14
N ASP A 143 -3.95 -3.56 -4.73
CA ASP A 143 -2.76 -4.21 -5.34
C ASP A 143 -2.78 -5.74 -5.17
N ARG A 144 -3.42 -6.24 -4.10
CA ARG A 144 -3.59 -7.68 -3.84
C ARG A 144 -4.52 -8.34 -4.87
N PHE A 145 -5.45 -7.59 -5.46
CA PHE A 145 -6.36 -8.03 -6.53
C PHE A 145 -5.69 -7.90 -7.90
N SER A 146 -4.46 -8.37 -8.03
CA SER A 146 -3.69 -8.35 -9.28
C SER A 146 -2.93 -9.65 -9.49
N GLU A 147 -2.42 -9.88 -10.70
CA GLU A 147 -1.56 -11.03 -10.96
C GLU A 147 -0.28 -10.99 -10.12
N ASN A 148 0.20 -9.79 -9.80
CA ASN A 148 1.33 -9.64 -8.90
C ASN A 148 0.96 -10.06 -7.48
N GLY A 149 -0.24 -9.71 -7.02
CA GLY A 149 -0.77 -10.20 -5.74
C GLY A 149 -0.81 -11.73 -5.67
N ILE A 150 -1.24 -12.41 -6.75
CA ILE A 150 -1.16 -13.88 -6.84
C ILE A 150 0.28 -14.39 -6.74
N LYS A 151 1.23 -13.78 -7.47
CA LYS A 151 2.65 -14.16 -7.45
C LYS A 151 3.28 -13.93 -6.07
N MET A 152 2.91 -12.84 -5.38
CA MET A 152 3.35 -12.56 -4.01
C MET A 152 2.77 -13.55 -3.02
N GLY A 153 1.48 -13.89 -3.11
CA GLY A 153 0.88 -14.94 -2.28
C GLY A 153 1.61 -16.29 -2.41
N LYS A 154 2.04 -16.65 -3.63
CA LYS A 154 2.88 -17.84 -3.84
C LYS A 154 4.28 -17.68 -3.25
N LYS A 155 4.96 -16.57 -3.51
CA LYS A 155 6.35 -16.34 -3.10
C LYS A 155 6.49 -16.24 -1.58
N GLU A 156 5.60 -15.50 -0.93
CA GLU A 156 5.70 -15.16 0.49
C GLU A 156 5.00 -16.18 1.40
N PHE A 157 3.93 -16.82 0.92
CA PHE A 157 3.10 -17.71 1.75
C PHE A 157 2.93 -19.12 1.18
N GLY A 158 3.59 -19.46 0.07
CA GLY A 158 3.49 -20.78 -0.55
C GLY A 158 2.11 -21.11 -1.12
N LEU A 159 1.22 -20.11 -1.25
CA LEU A 159 -0.16 -20.33 -1.69
C LEU A 159 -0.23 -20.54 -3.21
N ASN A 160 -1.03 -21.51 -3.64
CA ASN A 160 -1.38 -21.64 -5.05
C ASN A 160 -2.41 -20.57 -5.47
N PRO A 161 -2.59 -20.29 -6.78
CA PRO A 161 -3.52 -19.25 -7.24
C PRO A 161 -4.96 -19.40 -6.72
N ASN A 162 -5.45 -20.63 -6.55
CA ASN A 162 -6.80 -20.89 -6.03
C ASN A 162 -6.93 -20.52 -4.56
N GLN A 163 -5.92 -20.83 -3.74
CA GLN A 163 -5.89 -20.40 -2.34
C GLN A 163 -5.86 -18.88 -2.21
N VAL A 164 -5.05 -18.19 -3.03
CA VAL A 164 -5.00 -16.71 -3.00
C VAL A 164 -6.33 -16.11 -3.45
N ILE A 165 -6.94 -16.62 -4.53
CA ILE A 165 -8.24 -16.13 -5.02
C ILE A 165 -9.34 -16.32 -3.97
N LYS A 166 -9.38 -17.48 -3.29
CA LYS A 166 -10.34 -17.71 -2.20
C LYS A 166 -10.12 -16.76 -1.02
N LEU A 167 -8.86 -16.48 -0.66
CA LEU A 167 -8.53 -15.51 0.39
C LEU A 167 -9.00 -14.10 0.01
N LEU A 168 -8.76 -13.69 -1.23
CA LEU A 168 -9.21 -12.40 -1.76
C LEU A 168 -10.73 -12.27 -1.72
N GLU A 169 -11.45 -13.30 -2.16
CA GLU A 169 -12.91 -13.31 -2.22
C GLU A 169 -13.57 -13.34 -0.83
N ASN A 170 -13.13 -14.26 0.03
CA ASN A 170 -13.82 -14.58 1.28
C ASN A 170 -13.44 -13.68 2.45
N GLN A 171 -12.30 -12.98 2.37
CA GLN A 171 -11.78 -12.19 3.49
C GLN A 171 -11.42 -10.77 3.06
N LEU A 172 -10.53 -10.61 2.07
CA LEU A 172 -9.98 -9.29 1.77
C LEU A 172 -10.96 -8.38 1.01
N LEU A 173 -11.94 -8.94 0.30
CA LEU A 173 -12.95 -8.15 -0.42
C LEU A 173 -13.87 -7.38 0.54
N SER A 174 -14.17 -7.94 1.72
CA SER A 174 -14.95 -7.24 2.75
C SER A 174 -14.16 -6.13 3.44
N GLU A 175 -12.83 -6.18 3.40
CA GLU A 175 -12.01 -5.12 4.01
C GLU A 175 -12.05 -3.82 3.22
N ILE A 176 -12.28 -3.85 1.90
CA ILE A 176 -12.40 -2.62 1.12
C ILE A 176 -13.58 -1.80 1.63
N ILE A 177 -13.40 -0.51 1.87
CA ILE A 177 -14.41 0.36 2.50
C ILE A 177 -15.35 0.91 1.42
N SER A 178 -14.80 1.51 0.36
CA SER A 178 -15.54 2.25 -0.65
C SER A 178 -16.19 1.33 -1.69
N ASP A 179 -17.46 1.56 -2.00
CA ASP A 179 -18.19 0.74 -2.99
C ASP A 179 -17.57 0.77 -4.39
N ASN A 180 -17.05 1.92 -4.81
CA ASN A 180 -16.39 2.05 -6.12
C ASN A 180 -15.12 1.17 -6.20
N PHE A 181 -14.30 1.17 -5.15
CA PHE A 181 -13.12 0.29 -5.09
C PHE A 181 -13.51 -1.18 -4.93
N ARG A 182 -14.59 -1.48 -4.21
CA ARG A 182 -15.11 -2.85 -4.12
C ARG A 182 -15.57 -3.36 -5.50
N LYS A 183 -16.18 -2.51 -6.33
CA LYS A 183 -16.51 -2.85 -7.73
C LYS A 183 -15.26 -3.12 -8.57
N ILE A 184 -14.22 -2.29 -8.43
CA ILE A 184 -12.93 -2.49 -9.11
C ILE A 184 -12.30 -3.83 -8.68
N ALA A 185 -12.26 -4.11 -7.38
CA ALA A 185 -11.74 -5.36 -6.82
C ALA A 185 -12.50 -6.59 -7.35
N LYS A 186 -13.83 -6.54 -7.39
CA LYS A 186 -14.67 -7.61 -7.98
C LYS A 186 -14.35 -7.82 -9.46
N GLY A 187 -14.22 -6.74 -10.23
CA GLY A 187 -13.84 -6.82 -11.64
C GLY A 187 -12.45 -7.44 -11.85
N ASN A 188 -11.48 -7.08 -11.02
CA ASN A 188 -10.15 -7.66 -11.06
C ASN A 188 -10.15 -9.14 -10.63
N LEU A 189 -10.92 -9.49 -9.60
CA LEU A 189 -11.09 -10.86 -9.14
C LEU A 189 -11.67 -11.76 -10.23
N LEU A 190 -12.67 -11.27 -10.98
CA LEU A 190 -13.25 -12.00 -12.11
C LEU A 190 -12.20 -12.27 -13.21
N LYS A 191 -11.39 -11.26 -13.57
CA LYS A 191 -10.28 -11.42 -14.53
C LYS A 191 -9.27 -12.47 -14.05
N LEU A 192 -8.95 -12.49 -12.76
CA LEU A 192 -8.06 -13.49 -12.17
C LEU A 192 -8.68 -14.89 -12.20
N LYS A 193 -9.95 -15.05 -11.83
CA LYS A 193 -10.67 -16.34 -11.92
C LYS A 193 -10.64 -16.90 -13.34
N THR A 194 -10.94 -16.07 -14.34
CA THR A 194 -10.87 -16.46 -15.76
C THR A 194 -9.46 -16.89 -16.16
N LYS A 195 -8.43 -16.10 -15.82
CA LYS A 195 -7.04 -16.39 -16.17
C LYS A 195 -6.55 -17.71 -15.58
N TYR A 196 -6.87 -17.97 -14.31
CA TYR A 196 -6.44 -19.17 -13.59
C TYR A 196 -7.43 -20.34 -13.70
N LYS A 197 -8.45 -20.23 -14.56
CA LYS A 197 -9.47 -21.26 -14.81
C LYS A 197 -10.16 -21.75 -13.52
N ILE A 198 -10.42 -20.83 -12.60
CA ILE A 198 -11.12 -21.13 -11.35
C ILE A 198 -12.61 -21.00 -11.60
N LYS A 199 -13.38 -22.04 -11.24
CA LYS A 199 -14.84 -22.03 -11.35
C LYS A 199 -15.39 -20.82 -10.59
N ILE A 200 -16.27 -20.08 -11.26
CA ILE A 200 -17.01 -18.94 -10.70
C ILE A 200 -18.03 -19.46 -9.71
#